data_AF-A0A960J341-F1
#
_entry.id   AF-A0A960J341-F1
#
_cell.length_a   1.000
_cell.length_b   1.000
_cell.length_c   1.000
_cell.angle_alpha   90.00
_cell.angle_beta   90.00
_cell.angle_gamma   90.00
#
_symmetry.space_group_name_H-M   'P 1'
#
loop_
_entity.id
_entity.type
_entity.pdbx_description
1 polymer ?
#
loop_
_entity_poly.entity_id
_entity_poly.type
_entity_poly.pdbx_seq_one_letter_code
_entity_poly.pdbx_strand_id
1 'polypeptide(L)'
;HSDLIVVWGANPTVSNSHFGTLVEQRRRAGTRLVVIDPRRTPLAGKADRHLGVRPGTDVVLALAVAAELERLGGVDRGFVAAHVEGADEYLAACRAWPVDRAAAVCGVAAADLTGLAADLVAAERPLLRVGWGMERNRNGGSAHRAALSLWALAGAFSRAGTGVVGSTSPKEPATGGIRAAVLGDAPPAAGRRVVNMNRLGAALAGEGGPVRVLLVQGSNPAATCPGQAAVHAGLAREDLFTVVHDQVLTDTARFADVVLPATTHFEADDLVAGYGSYVVQDAPAVIPRVGESRTNNEVAHGLAVRLGLDGAAFDPAPARLREALLAGLSPPLRLQREGFVQFRDVWPAHADGGEPRARLVATDADVRAGADRLPVFRENDQDGGPLTLLTPATNRTVTSMFAEYDPPDPAVRLHPDDAAARGLADGDPVVVSDGRHEV
;
A
#
# COMPACT_ATOMS: atom_id res chain seq x y z
N HIS A 1 1.24 -21.15 11.03
CA HIS A 1 0.17 -21.41 12.01
C HIS A 1 -1.21 -21.42 11.38
N SER A 2 -1.46 -20.59 10.36
CA SER A 2 -2.73 -20.52 9.64
C SER A 2 -3.09 -21.83 8.93
N ASP A 3 -4.38 -22.11 8.87
CA ASP A 3 -5.03 -23.20 8.13
C ASP A 3 -5.76 -22.69 6.88
N LEU A 4 -6.12 -21.41 6.84
CA LEU A 4 -6.58 -20.66 5.67
C LEU A 4 -5.73 -19.40 5.48
N ILE A 5 -5.26 -19.17 4.25
CA ILE A 5 -4.64 -17.92 3.81
C ILE A 5 -5.45 -17.35 2.65
N VAL A 6 -5.95 -16.13 2.82
CA VAL A 6 -6.61 -15.36 1.76
C VAL A 6 -5.67 -14.26 1.30
N VAL A 7 -5.28 -14.27 0.03
CA VAL A 7 -4.47 -13.21 -0.60
C VAL A 7 -5.40 -12.36 -1.46
N TRP A 8 -5.60 -11.09 -1.09
CA TRP A 8 -6.58 -10.22 -1.74
C TRP A 8 -5.92 -8.95 -2.26
N GLY A 9 -5.99 -8.72 -3.58
CA GLY A 9 -5.43 -7.52 -4.22
C GLY A 9 -3.91 -7.42 -4.09
N ALA A 10 -3.23 -8.57 -3.98
CA ALA A 10 -1.78 -8.66 -3.80
C ALA A 10 -1.19 -9.76 -4.67
N ASN A 11 -0.01 -9.52 -5.21
CA ASN A 11 0.83 -10.55 -5.81
C ASN A 11 2.17 -10.70 -5.06
N PRO A 12 2.18 -11.41 -3.91
CA PRO A 12 3.40 -11.61 -3.13
C PRO A 12 4.57 -12.22 -3.91
N THR A 13 4.35 -12.99 -4.98
CA THR A 13 5.45 -13.54 -5.78
C THR A 13 6.30 -12.47 -6.47
N VAL A 14 5.75 -11.26 -6.61
CA VAL A 14 6.42 -10.10 -7.22
C VAL A 14 6.74 -9.05 -6.16
N SER A 15 5.77 -8.72 -5.30
CA SER A 15 5.86 -7.56 -4.40
C SER A 15 6.15 -7.89 -2.93
N ASN A 16 6.32 -9.18 -2.57
CA ASN A 16 6.75 -9.63 -1.24
C ASN A 16 7.28 -11.09 -1.35
N SER A 17 8.43 -11.25 -1.99
CA SER A 17 8.99 -12.56 -2.37
C SER A 17 9.18 -13.50 -1.16
N HIS A 18 9.50 -12.94 0.01
CA HIS A 18 9.57 -13.67 1.28
C HIS A 18 8.22 -14.30 1.65
N PHE A 19 7.14 -13.54 1.59
CA PHE A 19 5.79 -14.05 1.91
C PHE A 19 5.34 -15.13 0.92
N GLY A 20 5.60 -14.95 -0.38
CA GLY A 20 5.24 -15.95 -1.40
C GLY A 20 5.84 -17.33 -1.11
N THR A 21 7.10 -17.36 -0.69
CA THR A 21 7.79 -18.62 -0.32
C THR A 21 7.13 -19.28 0.90
N LEU A 22 6.78 -18.49 1.93
CA LEU A 22 6.12 -19.00 3.13
C LEU A 22 4.73 -19.56 2.82
N VAL A 23 3.95 -18.90 1.95
CA VAL A 23 2.64 -19.41 1.51
C VAL A 23 2.77 -20.77 0.83
N GLU A 24 3.75 -20.94 -0.07
CA GLU A 24 3.97 -22.23 -0.75
C GLU A 24 4.36 -23.34 0.23
N GLN A 25 5.20 -23.05 1.21
CA GLN A 25 5.56 -24.01 2.27
C GLN A 25 4.32 -24.43 3.07
N ARG A 26 3.46 -23.47 3.44
CA ARG A 26 2.23 -23.75 4.19
C ARG A 26 1.22 -24.53 3.35
N ARG A 27 1.06 -24.19 2.08
CA ARG A 27 0.18 -24.92 1.15
C ARG A 27 0.58 -26.38 1.00
N ARG A 28 1.90 -26.66 0.86
CA ARG A 28 2.44 -28.04 0.83
C ARG A 28 2.17 -28.80 2.14
N ALA A 29 2.01 -28.09 3.25
CA ALA A 29 1.63 -28.65 4.54
C ALA A 29 0.10 -28.72 4.76
N GLY A 30 -0.71 -28.50 3.71
CA GLY A 30 -2.17 -28.64 3.76
C GLY A 30 -2.95 -27.36 4.09
N THR A 31 -2.30 -26.20 4.22
CA THR A 31 -3.00 -24.91 4.38
C THR A 31 -3.77 -24.57 3.10
N ARG A 32 -5.06 -24.24 3.25
CA ARG A 32 -5.91 -23.79 2.14
C ARG A 32 -5.53 -22.38 1.72
N LEU A 33 -5.47 -22.14 0.41
CA LEU A 33 -5.14 -20.87 -0.20
C LEU A 33 -6.29 -20.37 -1.07
N VAL A 34 -6.78 -19.17 -0.77
CA VAL A 34 -7.71 -18.42 -1.62
C VAL A 34 -7.01 -17.18 -2.15
N VAL A 35 -7.14 -16.91 -3.45
CA VAL A 35 -6.61 -15.69 -4.08
C VAL A 35 -7.75 -14.90 -4.70
N ILE A 36 -7.82 -13.61 -4.41
CA ILE A 36 -8.78 -12.67 -4.99
C ILE A 36 -7.97 -11.60 -5.73
N ASP A 37 -7.93 -11.73 -7.05
CA ASP A 37 -7.13 -10.88 -7.95
C ASP A 37 -7.74 -10.97 -9.35
N PRO A 38 -7.97 -9.86 -10.07
CA PRO A 38 -8.43 -9.91 -11.46
C PRO A 38 -7.53 -10.77 -12.37
N ARG A 39 -6.23 -10.86 -12.04
CA ARG A 39 -5.25 -11.62 -12.78
C ARG A 39 -5.03 -13.01 -12.19
N ARG A 40 -4.83 -13.99 -13.05
CA ARG A 40 -4.34 -15.32 -12.65
C ARG A 40 -2.82 -15.27 -12.37
N THR A 41 -2.45 -14.68 -11.24
CA THR A 41 -1.06 -14.58 -10.74
C THR A 41 -0.47 -15.98 -10.46
N PRO A 42 0.86 -16.12 -10.26
CA PRO A 42 1.47 -17.42 -9.96
C PRO A 42 0.89 -18.10 -8.71
N LEU A 43 0.48 -17.34 -7.69
CA LEU A 43 -0.23 -17.89 -6.52
C LEU A 43 -1.68 -18.26 -6.86
N ALA A 44 -2.39 -17.43 -7.64
CA ALA A 44 -3.75 -17.77 -8.08
C ALA A 44 -3.78 -19.09 -8.87
N GLY A 45 -2.77 -19.36 -9.69
CA GLY A 45 -2.63 -20.63 -10.42
C GLY A 45 -2.47 -21.87 -9.55
N LYS A 46 -2.16 -21.70 -8.26
CA LYS A 46 -1.96 -22.78 -7.27
C LYS A 46 -2.98 -22.75 -6.13
N ALA A 47 -3.90 -21.78 -6.14
CA ALA A 47 -4.88 -21.60 -5.09
C ALA A 47 -5.96 -22.68 -5.17
N ASP A 48 -6.51 -23.06 -4.01
CA ASP A 48 -7.70 -23.92 -3.94
C ASP A 48 -8.93 -23.19 -4.48
N ARG A 49 -8.92 -21.85 -4.44
CA ARG A 49 -9.93 -20.98 -5.05
C ARG A 49 -9.29 -19.70 -5.56
N HIS A 50 -9.62 -19.32 -6.80
CA HIS A 50 -9.25 -18.03 -7.39
C HIS A 50 -10.52 -17.28 -7.77
N LEU A 51 -10.71 -16.08 -7.20
CA LEU A 51 -11.78 -15.17 -7.59
C LEU A 51 -11.18 -14.08 -8.48
N GLY A 52 -11.40 -14.22 -9.80
CA GLY A 52 -11.06 -13.25 -10.83
C GLY A 52 -11.98 -12.03 -10.81
N VAL A 53 -11.98 -11.29 -9.70
CA VAL A 53 -12.90 -10.17 -9.48
C VAL A 53 -12.72 -9.08 -10.53
N ARG A 54 -13.82 -8.50 -11.02
CA ARG A 54 -13.82 -7.34 -11.89
C ARG A 54 -13.11 -6.18 -11.15
N PRO A 55 -12.13 -5.49 -11.76
CA PRO A 55 -11.39 -4.44 -11.07
C PRO A 55 -12.30 -3.37 -10.45
N GLY A 56 -12.10 -3.07 -9.17
CA GLY A 56 -12.83 -2.05 -8.42
C GLY A 56 -14.18 -2.47 -7.86
N THR A 57 -14.58 -3.74 -7.99
CA THR A 57 -15.81 -4.27 -7.39
C THR A 57 -15.56 -5.03 -6.08
N ASP A 58 -14.36 -4.97 -5.52
CA ASP A 58 -13.97 -5.64 -4.27
C ASP A 58 -14.88 -5.29 -3.08
N VAL A 59 -15.42 -4.06 -3.04
CA VAL A 59 -16.41 -3.64 -2.04
C VAL A 59 -17.62 -4.57 -2.05
N VAL A 60 -18.16 -4.83 -3.24
CA VAL A 60 -19.35 -5.66 -3.44
C VAL A 60 -19.07 -7.10 -3.06
N LEU A 61 -17.91 -7.63 -3.47
CA LEU A 61 -17.45 -8.97 -3.12
C LEU A 61 -17.40 -9.13 -1.60
N ALA A 62 -16.75 -8.20 -0.89
CA ALA A 62 -16.62 -8.25 0.57
C ALA A 62 -17.97 -8.15 1.30
N LEU A 63 -18.86 -7.25 0.87
CA LEU A 63 -20.19 -7.09 1.47
C LEU A 63 -21.05 -8.36 1.29
N ALA A 64 -21.03 -8.95 0.09
CA ALA A 64 -21.78 -10.19 -0.18
C ALA A 64 -21.23 -11.38 0.61
N VAL A 65 -19.91 -11.52 0.71
CA VAL A 65 -19.27 -12.57 1.52
C VAL A 65 -19.57 -12.38 3.01
N ALA A 66 -19.64 -11.14 3.50
CA ALA A 66 -20.05 -10.87 4.89
C ALA A 66 -21.52 -11.24 5.15
N ALA A 67 -22.42 -11.00 4.19
CA ALA A 67 -23.81 -11.44 4.29
C ALA A 67 -23.92 -12.98 4.30
N GLU A 68 -23.14 -13.67 3.45
CA GLU A 68 -23.08 -15.13 3.46
C GLU A 68 -22.44 -15.68 4.74
N LEU A 69 -21.41 -15.01 5.28
CA LEU A 69 -20.80 -15.36 6.56
C LEU A 69 -21.84 -15.30 7.68
N GLU A 70 -22.68 -14.26 7.73
CA GLU A 70 -23.81 -14.16 8.67
C GLU A 70 -24.80 -15.30 8.47
N ARG A 71 -25.23 -15.55 7.22
CA ARG A 71 -26.20 -16.61 6.90
C ARG A 71 -25.72 -18.01 7.29
N LEU A 72 -24.42 -18.28 7.14
CA LEU A 72 -23.79 -19.55 7.50
C LEU A 72 -23.45 -19.66 8.99
N GLY A 73 -23.72 -18.63 9.80
CA GLY A 73 -23.42 -18.62 11.24
C GLY A 73 -21.94 -18.42 11.56
N GLY A 74 -21.15 -17.90 10.62
CA GLY A 74 -19.71 -17.65 10.78
C GLY A 74 -19.35 -16.32 11.45
N VAL A 75 -20.35 -15.50 11.81
CA VAL A 75 -20.12 -14.29 12.59
C VAL A 75 -19.86 -14.67 14.05
N ASP A 76 -18.68 -14.34 14.57
CA ASP A 76 -18.32 -14.54 15.97
C ASP A 76 -19.03 -13.50 16.83
N ARG A 77 -20.24 -13.84 17.28
CA ARG A 77 -21.10 -12.94 18.07
C ARG A 77 -20.46 -12.52 19.40
N GLY A 78 -19.64 -13.39 20.00
CA GLY A 78 -18.95 -13.10 21.24
C GLY A 78 -17.86 -12.05 21.03
N PHE A 79 -17.04 -12.25 20.00
CA PHE A 79 -16.03 -11.27 19.60
C PHE A 79 -16.67 -9.94 19.17
N VAL A 80 -17.73 -9.98 18.38
CA VAL A 80 -18.43 -8.79 17.89
C VAL A 80 -18.96 -7.95 19.05
N ALA A 81 -19.64 -8.56 20.03
CA ALA A 81 -20.14 -7.86 21.21
C ALA A 81 -19.01 -7.22 22.05
N ALA A 82 -17.87 -7.90 22.16
CA ALA A 82 -16.76 -7.47 22.98
C ALA A 82 -15.82 -6.46 22.30
N HIS A 83 -15.67 -6.52 20.96
CA HIS A 83 -14.56 -5.87 20.25
C HIS A 83 -14.94 -5.18 18.94
N VAL A 84 -16.23 -5.08 18.59
CA VAL A 84 -16.65 -4.48 17.31
C VAL A 84 -17.74 -3.43 17.52
N GLU A 85 -17.60 -2.28 16.87
CA GLU A 85 -18.56 -1.18 16.85
C GLU A 85 -19.21 -1.07 15.47
N GLY A 86 -20.53 -0.88 15.44
CA GLY A 86 -21.31 -0.69 14.21
C GLY A 86 -21.60 -1.97 13.41
N ALA A 87 -21.50 -3.15 14.02
CA ALA A 87 -21.71 -4.42 13.34
C ALA A 87 -23.12 -4.58 12.76
N ASP A 88 -24.17 -4.20 13.51
CA ASP A 88 -25.55 -4.33 13.05
C ASP A 88 -25.85 -3.45 11.83
N GLU A 89 -25.39 -2.19 11.85
CA GLU A 89 -25.51 -1.26 10.74
C GLU A 89 -24.74 -1.76 9.51
N TYR A 90 -23.52 -2.27 9.71
CA TYR A 90 -22.70 -2.85 8.64
C TYR A 90 -23.33 -4.10 8.03
N LEU A 91 -23.81 -5.05 8.84
CA LEU A 91 -24.46 -6.27 8.38
C LEU A 91 -25.77 -5.96 7.64
N ALA A 92 -26.51 -4.94 8.07
CA ALA A 92 -27.68 -4.46 7.33
C ALA A 92 -27.33 -3.99 5.91
N ALA A 93 -26.21 -3.29 5.75
CA ALA A 93 -25.70 -2.90 4.44
C ALA A 93 -25.22 -4.11 3.61
N CYS A 94 -24.60 -5.10 4.25
CA CYS A 94 -24.17 -6.34 3.59
C CYS A 94 -25.37 -7.10 2.98
N ARG A 95 -26.49 -7.17 3.70
CA ARG A 95 -27.72 -7.85 3.24
C ARG A 95 -28.34 -7.23 1.99
N ALA A 96 -27.96 -6.01 1.61
CA ALA A 96 -28.37 -5.39 0.35
C ALA A 96 -27.67 -6.00 -0.90
N TRP A 97 -26.70 -6.89 -0.69
CA TRP A 97 -25.92 -7.57 -1.73
C TRP A 97 -26.16 -9.08 -1.72
N PRO A 98 -27.33 -9.55 -2.19
CA PRO A 98 -27.55 -10.98 -2.39
C PRO A 98 -26.53 -11.55 -3.40
N VAL A 99 -26.15 -12.81 -3.20
CA VAL A 99 -25.03 -13.46 -3.88
C VAL A 99 -25.12 -13.33 -5.40
N ASP A 100 -26.28 -13.56 -6.02
CA ASP A 100 -26.43 -13.51 -7.48
C ASP A 100 -26.20 -12.10 -8.04
N ARG A 101 -26.68 -11.07 -7.33
CA ARG A 101 -26.45 -9.66 -7.70
C ARG A 101 -24.96 -9.33 -7.59
N ALA A 102 -24.33 -9.73 -6.49
CA ALA A 102 -22.93 -9.46 -6.25
C ALA A 102 -22.02 -10.18 -7.26
N ALA A 103 -22.33 -11.44 -7.58
CA ALA A 103 -21.67 -12.26 -8.59
C ALA A 103 -21.68 -11.57 -9.96
N ALA A 104 -22.85 -11.07 -10.38
CA ALA A 104 -23.00 -10.34 -11.64
C ALA A 104 -22.12 -9.07 -11.69
N VAL A 105 -22.15 -8.25 -10.63
CA VAL A 105 -21.33 -7.03 -10.56
C VAL A 105 -19.84 -7.37 -10.52
N CYS A 106 -19.46 -8.36 -9.73
CA CYS A 106 -18.07 -8.76 -9.55
C CYS A 106 -17.50 -9.58 -10.70
N GLY A 107 -18.32 -10.09 -11.61
CA GLY A 107 -17.87 -10.99 -12.68
C GLY A 107 -17.29 -12.31 -12.16
N VAL A 108 -17.81 -12.83 -11.04
CA VAL A 108 -17.40 -14.12 -10.46
C VAL A 108 -18.61 -15.05 -10.32
N ALA A 109 -18.40 -16.35 -10.09
CA ALA A 109 -19.52 -17.26 -9.85
C ALA A 109 -20.14 -17.02 -8.47
N ALA A 110 -21.47 -17.16 -8.36
CA ALA A 110 -22.18 -17.11 -7.08
C ALA A 110 -21.61 -18.13 -6.06
N ALA A 111 -21.30 -19.34 -6.52
CA ALA A 111 -20.66 -20.38 -5.72
C ALA A 111 -19.27 -19.99 -5.18
N ASP A 112 -18.57 -19.07 -5.87
CA ASP A 112 -17.28 -18.58 -5.41
C ASP A 112 -17.40 -17.69 -4.17
N LEU A 113 -18.43 -16.84 -4.12
CA LEU A 113 -18.74 -15.98 -2.98
C LEU A 113 -19.17 -16.81 -1.77
N THR A 114 -20.16 -17.69 -1.94
CA THR A 114 -20.65 -18.56 -0.87
C THR A 114 -19.54 -19.47 -0.34
N GLY A 115 -18.70 -20.02 -1.22
CA GLY A 115 -17.65 -20.90 -0.74
C GLY A 115 -16.45 -20.17 -0.10
N LEU A 116 -16.20 -18.88 -0.39
CA LEU A 116 -15.27 -18.08 0.41
C LEU A 116 -15.81 -17.87 1.83
N ALA A 117 -17.11 -17.59 1.97
CA ALA A 117 -17.73 -17.52 3.30
C ALA A 117 -17.66 -18.88 4.03
N ALA A 118 -17.91 -19.99 3.33
CA ALA A 118 -17.77 -21.33 3.90
C ALA A 118 -16.32 -21.66 4.30
N ASP A 119 -15.33 -21.24 3.51
CA ASP A 119 -13.91 -21.40 3.84
C ASP A 119 -13.56 -20.66 5.14
N LEU A 120 -14.11 -19.45 5.34
CA LEU A 120 -13.95 -18.69 6.59
C LEU A 120 -14.64 -19.35 7.78
N VAL A 121 -15.84 -19.91 7.59
CA VAL A 121 -16.55 -20.66 8.65
C VAL A 121 -15.77 -21.91 9.08
N ALA A 122 -15.15 -22.62 8.12
CA ALA A 122 -14.42 -23.85 8.38
C ALA A 122 -13.02 -23.62 8.98
N ALA A 123 -12.44 -22.44 8.80
CA ALA A 123 -11.10 -22.12 9.25
C ALA A 123 -11.06 -21.78 10.75
N GLU A 124 -10.14 -22.38 11.48
CA GLU A 124 -9.85 -22.00 12.87
C GLU A 124 -8.88 -20.82 12.95
N ARG A 125 -8.01 -20.66 11.95
CA ARG A 125 -6.91 -19.69 11.94
C ARG A 125 -6.78 -18.95 10.59
N PRO A 126 -7.83 -18.21 10.15
CA PRO A 126 -7.80 -17.51 8.88
C PRO A 126 -6.91 -16.27 8.91
N LEU A 127 -6.00 -16.17 7.94
CA LEU A 127 -5.12 -15.03 7.72
C LEU A 127 -5.50 -14.27 6.44
N LEU A 128 -5.70 -12.96 6.54
CA LEU A 128 -5.78 -12.08 5.37
C LEU A 128 -4.41 -11.51 5.04
N ARG A 129 -3.94 -11.69 3.81
CA ARG A 129 -2.91 -10.86 3.19
C ARG A 129 -3.59 -9.90 2.22
N VAL A 130 -3.76 -8.64 2.61
CA VAL A 130 -4.39 -7.61 1.76
C VAL A 130 -3.35 -6.68 1.12
N GLY A 131 -3.39 -6.50 -0.19
CA GLY A 131 -2.48 -5.62 -0.91
C GLY A 131 -3.16 -4.35 -1.42
N TRP A 132 -2.33 -3.47 -1.98
CA TRP A 132 -2.77 -2.18 -2.51
C TRP A 132 -3.47 -2.27 -3.88
N GLY A 133 -3.59 -3.46 -4.48
CA GLY A 133 -4.20 -3.61 -5.82
C GLY A 133 -5.64 -3.10 -5.86
N MET A 134 -6.42 -3.40 -4.84
CA MET A 134 -7.81 -2.91 -4.72
C MET A 134 -7.89 -1.39 -4.43
N GLU A 135 -6.80 -0.74 -4.01
CA GLU A 135 -6.76 0.71 -3.78
C GLU A 135 -6.56 1.52 -5.06
N ARG A 136 -6.14 0.89 -6.16
CA ARG A 136 -5.82 1.58 -7.42
C ARG A 136 -7.06 1.91 -8.25
N ASN A 137 -8.11 2.39 -7.57
CA ASN A 137 -9.35 2.89 -8.14
C ASN A 137 -10.13 3.70 -7.08
N ARG A 138 -11.22 4.35 -7.49
CA ARG A 138 -12.03 5.22 -6.61
C ARG A 138 -12.68 4.53 -5.41
N ASN A 139 -12.87 3.20 -5.46
CA ASN A 139 -13.49 2.42 -4.39
C ASN A 139 -12.47 1.90 -3.37
N GLY A 140 -11.18 2.24 -3.51
CA GLY A 140 -10.09 1.65 -2.74
C GLY A 140 -10.26 1.65 -1.23
N GLY A 141 -10.61 2.81 -0.66
CA GLY A 141 -10.84 2.94 0.78
C GLY A 141 -12.04 2.12 1.26
N SER A 142 -13.15 2.14 0.52
CA SER A 142 -14.31 1.28 0.81
C SER A 142 -13.95 -0.21 0.72
N ALA A 143 -13.15 -0.61 -0.27
CA ALA A 143 -12.80 -2.01 -0.51
C ALA A 143 -11.99 -2.57 0.66
N HIS A 144 -10.98 -1.82 1.09
CA HIS A 144 -10.20 -2.16 2.28
C HIS A 144 -11.09 -2.24 3.52
N ARG A 145 -11.92 -1.23 3.78
CA ARG A 145 -12.81 -1.24 4.95
C ARG A 145 -13.72 -2.47 4.94
N ALA A 146 -14.31 -2.83 3.80
CA ALA A 146 -15.19 -3.98 3.69
C ALA A 146 -14.44 -5.31 3.90
N ALA A 147 -13.26 -5.47 3.28
CA ALA A 147 -12.42 -6.66 3.45
C ALA A 147 -11.94 -6.83 4.90
N LEU A 148 -11.49 -5.76 5.56
CA LEU A 148 -11.06 -5.80 6.96
C LEU A 148 -12.22 -6.10 7.91
N SER A 149 -13.41 -5.56 7.61
CA SER A 149 -14.63 -5.80 8.39
C SER A 149 -15.02 -7.28 8.40
N LEU A 150 -14.79 -7.99 7.29
CA LEU A 150 -15.05 -9.43 7.20
C LEU A 150 -14.23 -10.23 8.24
N TRP A 151 -12.95 -9.89 8.44
CA TRP A 151 -12.11 -10.54 9.46
C TRP A 151 -12.52 -10.17 10.89
N ALA A 152 -13.02 -8.94 11.10
CA ALA A 152 -13.56 -8.52 12.40
C ALA A 152 -14.84 -9.27 12.75
N LEU A 153 -15.76 -9.45 11.78
CA LEU A 153 -16.98 -10.23 11.94
C LEU A 153 -16.68 -11.71 12.22
N ALA A 154 -15.65 -12.28 11.59
CA ALA A 154 -15.23 -13.66 11.82
C ALA A 154 -14.48 -13.87 13.15
N GLY A 155 -14.24 -12.83 13.95
CA GLY A 155 -13.47 -12.94 15.20
C GLY A 155 -12.02 -13.39 14.98
N ALA A 156 -11.47 -13.15 13.79
CA ALA A 156 -10.20 -13.68 13.33
C ALA A 156 -8.99 -12.85 13.82
N PHE A 157 -8.94 -12.57 15.12
CA PHE A 157 -7.85 -11.84 15.78
C PHE A 157 -7.33 -12.62 17.00
N SER A 158 -6.38 -12.05 17.72
CA SER A 158 -5.82 -12.52 19.01
C SER A 158 -5.14 -13.90 19.06
N ARG A 159 -5.16 -14.70 17.98
CA ARG A 159 -4.60 -16.06 17.95
C ARG A 159 -3.43 -16.16 16.98
N ALA A 160 -2.46 -17.02 17.29
CA ALA A 160 -1.34 -17.26 16.38
C ALA A 160 -1.84 -17.84 15.05
N GLY A 161 -1.57 -17.14 13.95
CA GLY A 161 -2.00 -17.54 12.60
C GLY A 161 -3.31 -16.90 12.14
N THR A 162 -3.98 -16.09 12.96
CA THR A 162 -5.11 -15.26 12.53
C THR A 162 -4.66 -13.83 12.21
N GLY A 163 -5.59 -13.00 11.76
CA GLY A 163 -5.42 -11.56 11.62
C GLY A 163 -5.21 -11.11 10.19
N VAL A 164 -4.70 -9.89 10.07
CA VAL A 164 -4.52 -9.21 8.79
C VAL A 164 -3.07 -8.74 8.66
N VAL A 165 -2.48 -9.03 7.49
CA VAL A 165 -1.19 -8.52 7.05
C VAL A 165 -1.42 -7.62 5.83
N GLY A 166 -1.41 -6.31 6.06
CA GLY A 166 -1.57 -5.29 5.02
C GLY A 166 -0.23 -4.73 4.54
N SER A 167 0.42 -3.96 5.43
CA SER A 167 1.74 -3.36 5.22
C SER A 167 2.63 -3.59 6.44
N THR A 168 3.94 -3.68 6.20
CA THR A 168 4.96 -3.67 7.25
C THR A 168 5.63 -2.30 7.41
N SER A 169 5.19 -1.29 6.63
CA SER A 169 5.64 0.08 6.77
C SER A 169 5.24 0.63 8.14
N PRO A 170 6.13 1.40 8.80
CA PRO A 170 5.78 2.06 10.04
C PRO A 170 4.68 3.11 9.80
N LYS A 171 3.76 3.26 10.76
CA LYS A 171 2.79 4.35 10.77
C LYS A 171 3.45 5.60 11.37
N GLU A 172 3.03 6.81 10.97
CA GLU A 172 3.57 8.06 11.54
C GLU A 172 3.65 8.11 13.07
N PRO A 173 2.68 7.60 13.86
CA PRO A 173 2.83 7.55 15.32
C PRO A 173 3.98 6.63 15.80
N ALA A 174 4.34 5.62 15.03
CA ALA A 174 5.45 4.71 15.34
C ALA A 174 6.82 5.34 15.04
N THR A 175 6.90 6.29 14.09
CA THR A 175 8.11 7.01 13.70
C THR A 175 8.14 8.47 14.21
N GLY A 176 7.06 8.96 14.82
CA GLY A 176 6.95 10.33 15.31
C GLY A 176 7.97 10.65 16.39
N GLY A 177 8.37 9.65 17.18
CA GLY A 177 9.46 9.80 18.15
C GLY A 177 10.83 10.01 17.49
N ILE A 178 11.04 9.59 16.25
CA ILE A 178 12.29 9.87 15.51
C ILE A 178 12.39 11.36 15.22
N ARG A 179 11.28 11.97 14.77
CA ARG A 179 11.21 13.41 14.58
C ARG A 179 11.46 14.13 15.91
N ALA A 180 10.82 13.70 16.99
CA ALA A 180 11.01 14.31 18.32
C ALA A 180 12.46 14.17 18.82
N ALA A 181 13.10 13.03 18.55
CA ALA A 181 14.50 12.80 18.91
C ALA A 181 15.48 13.70 18.14
N VAL A 182 15.12 14.12 16.92
CA VAL A 182 15.97 14.97 16.06
C VAL A 182 15.65 16.47 16.22
N LEU A 183 14.35 16.83 16.20
CA LEU A 183 13.88 18.22 16.16
C LEU A 183 13.26 18.71 17.48
N GLY A 184 13.22 17.85 18.51
CA GLY A 184 12.46 18.08 19.73
C GLY A 184 10.94 17.95 19.55
N ASP A 185 10.20 18.14 20.64
CA ASP A 185 8.73 18.02 20.68
C ASP A 185 7.97 19.21 20.05
N ALA A 186 8.69 20.15 19.43
CA ALA A 186 8.08 21.31 18.83
C ALA A 186 7.15 20.89 17.67
N PRO A 187 5.86 21.28 17.70
CA PRO A 187 4.94 20.95 16.62
C PRO A 187 5.42 21.59 15.31
N PRO A 188 5.07 21.02 14.14
CA PRO A 188 5.19 21.73 12.88
C PRO A 188 4.67 23.17 13.00
N ALA A 189 5.33 24.12 12.34
CA ALA A 189 4.86 25.50 12.29
C ALA A 189 3.37 25.54 11.90
N ALA A 190 2.59 26.34 12.64
CA ALA A 190 1.18 26.53 12.38
C ALA A 190 0.98 27.00 10.93
N GLY A 191 0.01 26.40 10.23
CA GLY A 191 -0.25 26.72 8.82
C GLY A 191 0.68 26.03 7.82
N ARG A 192 1.55 25.08 8.23
CA ARG A 192 2.29 24.25 7.27
C ARG A 192 1.30 23.46 6.40
N ARG A 193 1.27 23.79 5.11
CA ARG A 193 0.47 23.08 4.10
C ARG A 193 1.00 21.66 3.92
N VAL A 194 0.09 20.70 3.92
CA VAL A 194 0.35 19.31 3.50
C VAL A 194 -0.20 19.13 2.09
N VAL A 195 0.66 18.71 1.17
CA VAL A 195 0.28 18.41 -0.21
C VAL A 195 0.18 16.90 -0.35
N ASN A 196 -1.00 16.41 -0.74
CA ASN A 196 -1.14 15.01 -1.10
C ASN A 196 -0.32 14.75 -2.38
N MET A 197 0.60 13.79 -2.35
CA MET A 197 1.48 13.47 -3.48
C MET A 197 0.69 13.07 -4.74
N ASN A 198 -0.47 12.44 -4.59
CA ASN A 198 -1.37 12.13 -5.72
C ASN A 198 -1.98 13.39 -6.36
N ARG A 199 -1.85 14.55 -5.70
CA ARG A 199 -2.31 15.86 -6.17
C ARG A 199 -1.14 16.75 -6.57
N LEU A 200 0.09 16.22 -6.71
CA LEU A 200 1.27 17.02 -6.99
C LEU A 200 1.09 17.88 -8.25
N GLY A 201 0.57 17.33 -9.35
CA GLY A 201 0.31 18.11 -10.56
C GLY A 201 -0.63 19.30 -10.32
N ALA A 202 -1.71 19.10 -9.55
CA ALA A 202 -2.62 20.18 -9.19
C ALA A 202 -1.97 21.22 -8.26
N ALA A 203 -1.15 20.78 -7.30
CA ALA A 203 -0.42 21.67 -6.40
C ALA A 203 0.62 22.51 -7.16
N LEU A 204 1.33 21.91 -8.13
CA LEU A 204 2.23 22.63 -9.03
C LEU A 204 1.46 23.55 -10.00
N ALA A 205 0.18 23.27 -10.29
CA ALA A 205 -0.70 24.20 -11.00
C ALA A 205 -1.29 25.31 -10.10
N GLY A 206 -0.99 25.32 -8.79
CA GLY A 206 -1.38 26.36 -7.85
C GLY A 206 -2.45 25.97 -6.82
N GLU A 207 -2.92 24.72 -6.81
CA GLU A 207 -3.89 24.25 -5.82
C GLU A 207 -3.33 24.38 -4.39
N GLY A 208 -4.08 25.06 -3.53
CA GLY A 208 -3.66 25.35 -2.16
C GLY A 208 -2.51 26.36 -2.04
N GLY A 209 -2.12 27.04 -3.13
CA GLY A 209 -1.10 28.10 -3.16
C GLY A 209 0.15 27.76 -3.98
N PRO A 210 0.96 28.78 -4.34
CA PRO A 210 2.12 28.59 -5.21
C PRO A 210 3.18 27.72 -4.55
N VAL A 211 3.77 26.81 -5.34
CA VAL A 211 5.02 26.11 -5.02
C VAL A 211 6.14 26.81 -5.79
N ARG A 212 7.19 27.22 -5.08
CA ARG A 212 8.36 27.95 -5.62
C ARG A 212 9.67 27.18 -5.51
N VAL A 213 9.74 26.28 -4.54
CA VAL A 213 10.90 25.42 -4.30
C VAL A 213 10.39 24.00 -4.10
N LEU A 214 11.00 23.05 -4.81
CA LEU A 214 10.72 21.62 -4.69
C LEU A 214 12.04 20.88 -4.43
N LEU A 215 12.14 20.22 -3.28
CA LEU A 215 13.23 19.28 -2.99
C LEU A 215 12.69 17.86 -3.12
N VAL A 216 13.31 17.07 -4.00
CA VAL A 216 12.96 15.67 -4.23
C VAL A 216 14.07 14.77 -3.73
N GLN A 217 13.73 13.87 -2.82
CA GLN A 217 14.61 12.85 -2.24
C GLN A 217 13.86 11.52 -2.20
N GLY A 218 14.50 10.44 -2.67
CA GLY A 218 13.94 9.09 -2.62
C GLY A 218 12.61 8.92 -3.37
N SER A 219 12.36 9.74 -4.40
CA SER A 219 11.12 9.71 -5.18
C SER A 219 11.38 10.16 -6.61
N ASN A 220 10.59 9.63 -7.55
CA ASN A 220 10.59 10.01 -8.96
C ASN A 220 9.16 10.42 -9.37
N PRO A 221 8.67 11.60 -8.95
CA PRO A 221 7.29 12.03 -9.19
C PRO A 221 6.93 12.17 -10.67
N ALA A 222 7.88 12.53 -11.54
CA ALA A 222 7.65 12.58 -12.99
C ALA A 222 7.21 11.23 -13.57
N ALA A 223 7.71 10.11 -13.00
CA ALA A 223 7.32 8.77 -13.43
C ALA A 223 6.17 8.18 -12.59
N THR A 224 6.07 8.51 -11.30
CA THR A 224 5.23 7.76 -10.34
C THR A 224 3.92 8.46 -9.93
N CYS A 225 3.82 9.78 -10.04
CA CYS A 225 2.61 10.50 -9.66
C CYS A 225 1.53 10.41 -10.76
N PRO A 226 0.23 10.28 -10.39
CA PRO A 226 -0.86 10.28 -11.36
C PRO A 226 -1.02 11.67 -12.00
N GLY A 227 -1.66 11.70 -13.18
CA GLY A 227 -1.82 12.95 -13.93
C GLY A 227 -0.49 13.50 -14.43
N GLN A 228 0.35 12.62 -15.01
CA GLN A 228 1.73 12.92 -15.41
C GLN A 228 1.85 14.18 -16.26
N ALA A 229 0.92 14.45 -17.18
CA ALA A 229 0.93 15.67 -17.99
C ALA A 229 0.93 16.95 -17.12
N ALA A 230 0.10 17.01 -16.08
CA ALA A 230 0.07 18.15 -15.16
C ALA A 230 1.32 18.19 -14.26
N VAL A 231 1.87 17.04 -13.88
CA VAL A 231 3.12 16.96 -13.13
C VAL A 231 4.29 17.48 -13.96
N HIS A 232 4.46 17.01 -15.20
CA HIS A 232 5.53 17.44 -16.10
C HIS A 232 5.41 18.93 -16.45
N ALA A 233 4.20 19.41 -16.75
CA ALA A 233 3.95 20.83 -16.98
C ALA A 233 4.31 21.67 -15.75
N GLY A 234 4.00 21.18 -14.55
CA GLY A 234 4.35 21.82 -13.29
C GLY A 234 5.86 21.84 -13.01
N LEU A 235 6.55 20.72 -13.26
CA LEU A 235 7.99 20.57 -13.09
C LEU A 235 8.79 21.40 -14.10
N ALA A 236 8.25 21.64 -15.30
CA ALA A 236 8.90 22.43 -16.36
C ALA A 236 8.73 23.95 -16.22
N ARG A 237 8.09 24.43 -15.14
CA ARG A 237 7.87 25.87 -14.92
C ARG A 237 9.20 26.59 -14.62
N GLU A 238 9.46 27.69 -15.33
CA GLU A 238 10.66 28.53 -15.11
C GLU A 238 10.72 29.18 -13.72
N ASP A 239 9.58 29.32 -13.03
CA ASP A 239 9.46 29.95 -11.72
C ASP A 239 9.38 28.95 -10.55
N LEU A 240 9.78 27.71 -10.79
CA LEU A 240 9.93 26.64 -9.82
C LEU A 240 11.41 26.24 -9.72
N PHE A 241 12.03 26.46 -8.56
CA PHE A 241 13.38 25.98 -8.28
C PHE A 241 13.34 24.54 -7.78
N THR A 242 13.81 23.59 -8.59
CA THR A 242 13.75 22.15 -8.33
C THR A 242 15.14 21.59 -8.02
N VAL A 243 15.27 20.97 -6.84
CA VAL A 243 16.48 20.26 -6.42
C VAL A 243 16.16 18.77 -6.33
N VAL A 244 16.95 17.94 -6.99
CA VAL A 244 16.80 16.48 -6.96
C VAL A 244 18.08 15.88 -6.38
N HIS A 245 17.94 15.11 -5.30
CA HIS A 245 19.04 14.38 -4.67
C HIS A 245 18.81 12.88 -4.85
N ASP A 246 19.58 12.30 -5.77
CA ASP A 246 19.30 10.97 -6.34
C ASP A 246 20.59 10.23 -6.71
N GLN A 247 20.50 8.90 -6.82
CA GLN A 247 21.61 8.01 -7.14
C GLN A 247 21.85 7.93 -8.65
N VAL A 248 20.80 8.17 -9.44
CA VAL A 248 20.83 8.14 -10.91
C VAL A 248 20.08 9.35 -11.46
N LEU A 249 20.29 9.66 -12.75
CA LEU A 249 19.57 10.73 -13.43
C LEU A 249 18.14 10.25 -13.80
N THR A 250 17.23 10.29 -12.82
CA THR A 250 15.82 9.92 -12.98
C THR A 250 15.05 10.87 -13.90
N ASP A 251 13.83 10.48 -14.32
CA ASP A 251 12.94 11.33 -15.11
C ASP A 251 12.69 12.69 -14.44
N THR A 252 12.55 12.68 -13.11
CA THR A 252 12.38 13.92 -12.33
C THR A 252 13.66 14.76 -12.32
N ALA A 253 14.84 14.14 -12.23
CA ALA A 253 16.12 14.85 -12.25
C ALA A 253 16.34 15.65 -13.54
N ARG A 254 15.70 15.26 -14.65
CA ARG A 254 15.76 16.00 -15.92
C ARG A 254 15.05 17.36 -15.89
N PHE A 255 14.16 17.58 -14.91
CA PHE A 255 13.50 18.87 -14.67
C PHE A 255 14.22 19.70 -13.60
N ALA A 256 15.30 19.21 -13.00
CA ALA A 256 15.94 19.86 -11.86
C ALA A 256 16.89 21.00 -12.31
N ASP A 257 16.89 22.10 -11.56
CA ASP A 257 17.92 23.13 -11.65
C ASP A 257 19.23 22.65 -11.02
N VAL A 258 19.12 21.82 -9.97
CA VAL A 258 20.26 21.25 -9.25
C VAL A 258 20.04 19.76 -9.03
N VAL A 259 21.00 18.95 -9.50
CA VAL A 259 21.09 17.54 -9.17
C VAL A 259 22.23 17.33 -8.18
N LEU A 260 21.92 16.75 -7.04
CA LEU A 260 22.89 16.40 -6.00
C LEU A 260 23.11 14.87 -6.02
N PRO A 261 24.36 14.37 -6.02
CA PRO A 261 24.62 12.94 -6.02
C PRO A 261 24.32 12.32 -4.65
N ALA A 262 23.43 11.33 -4.62
CA ALA A 262 23.11 10.56 -3.42
C ALA A 262 23.97 9.31 -3.28
N THR A 263 24.29 8.93 -2.04
CA THR A 263 24.95 7.64 -1.76
C THR A 263 24.02 6.47 -2.04
N THR A 264 24.57 5.34 -2.47
CA THR A 264 23.86 4.06 -2.46
C THR A 264 23.83 3.45 -1.05
N HIS A 265 22.95 2.45 -0.83
CA HIS A 265 22.87 1.71 0.43
C HIS A 265 24.15 0.93 0.78
N PHE A 266 25.09 0.80 -0.16
CA PHE A 266 26.37 0.12 0.06
C PHE A 266 27.48 1.05 0.55
N GLU A 267 27.26 2.37 0.51
CA GLU A 267 28.30 3.40 0.71
C GLU A 267 28.20 4.11 2.07
N ALA A 268 27.14 3.86 2.83
CA ALA A 268 26.86 4.53 4.09
C ALA A 268 26.37 3.54 5.14
N ASP A 269 26.78 3.76 6.39
CA ASP A 269 26.22 3.05 7.53
C ASP A 269 24.78 3.51 7.77
N ASP A 270 23.85 2.57 7.89
CA ASP A 270 22.43 2.83 8.10
C ASP A 270 21.76 1.76 8.98
N LEU A 271 20.51 2.01 9.34
CA LEU A 271 19.61 1.08 10.02
C LEU A 271 18.34 0.90 9.18
N VAL A 272 18.18 -0.27 8.57
CA VAL A 272 17.16 -0.51 7.55
C VAL A 272 16.03 -1.39 8.10
N ALA A 273 14.79 -0.94 7.92
CA ALA A 273 13.62 -1.77 8.15
C ALA A 273 13.33 -2.64 6.92
N GLY A 274 13.13 -3.94 7.14
CA GLY A 274 12.85 -4.89 6.07
C GLY A 274 11.49 -4.64 5.41
N TYR A 275 11.48 -4.60 4.08
CA TYR A 275 10.22 -4.52 3.33
C TYR A 275 9.51 -5.88 3.31
N GLY A 276 8.25 -5.93 3.77
CA GLY A 276 7.49 -7.18 3.86
C GLY A 276 7.88 -8.08 5.03
N SER A 277 8.80 -7.62 5.90
CA SER A 277 9.10 -8.21 7.21
C SER A 277 9.01 -7.13 8.28
N TYR A 278 9.11 -7.51 9.55
CA TYR A 278 9.14 -6.56 10.66
C TYR A 278 10.47 -6.66 11.42
N VAL A 279 11.54 -6.77 10.65
CA VAL A 279 12.90 -6.83 11.16
C VAL A 279 13.57 -5.51 10.83
N VAL A 280 14.36 -5.02 11.78
CA VAL A 280 15.29 -3.91 11.57
C VAL A 280 16.70 -4.47 11.64
N GLN A 281 17.56 -4.05 10.71
CA GLN A 281 18.91 -4.57 10.55
C GLN A 281 19.92 -3.43 10.45
N ASP A 282 21.09 -3.63 11.07
CA ASP A 282 22.24 -2.78 10.78
C ASP A 282 22.74 -3.05 9.36
N ALA A 283 22.94 -1.97 8.60
CA ALA A 283 23.46 -1.99 7.25
C ALA A 283 24.78 -1.20 7.23
N PRO A 284 25.93 -1.84 7.50
CA PRO A 284 27.22 -1.15 7.44
C PRO A 284 27.59 -0.83 5.98
N ALA A 285 28.36 0.25 5.79
CA ALA A 285 28.98 0.52 4.50
C ALA A 285 29.90 -0.66 4.10
N VAL A 286 29.77 -1.12 2.86
CA VAL A 286 30.58 -2.23 2.30
C VAL A 286 31.53 -1.77 1.20
N ILE A 287 31.33 -0.57 0.67
CA ILE A 287 32.25 0.11 -0.24
C ILE A 287 32.49 1.57 0.21
N PRO A 288 33.60 2.20 -0.18
CA PRO A 288 33.77 3.64 -0.04
C PRO A 288 32.73 4.41 -0.88
N ARG A 289 32.47 5.66 -0.50
CA ARG A 289 31.61 6.58 -1.27
C ARG A 289 32.12 6.78 -2.68
N VAL A 290 31.19 6.86 -3.63
CA VAL A 290 31.51 7.08 -5.04
C VAL A 290 31.44 8.57 -5.37
N GLY A 291 32.55 9.12 -5.88
CA GLY A 291 32.63 10.54 -6.24
C GLY A 291 32.38 11.46 -5.05
N GLU A 292 31.51 12.45 -5.25
CA GLU A 292 31.15 13.45 -4.22
C GLU A 292 29.78 13.16 -3.57
N SER A 293 29.31 11.92 -3.66
CA SER A 293 28.00 11.50 -3.15
C SER A 293 27.84 11.80 -1.65
N ARG A 294 26.64 12.23 -1.26
CA ARG A 294 26.27 12.50 0.13
C ARG A 294 25.00 11.76 0.54
N THR A 295 24.91 11.43 1.82
CA THR A 295 23.69 10.84 2.40
C THR A 295 22.57 11.88 2.51
N ASN A 296 21.32 11.43 2.66
CA ASN A 296 20.18 12.33 2.89
C ASN A 296 20.39 13.21 4.13
N ASN A 297 20.99 12.66 5.19
CA ASN A 297 21.25 13.37 6.43
C ASN A 297 22.34 14.44 6.27
N GLU A 298 23.38 14.17 5.48
CA GLU A 298 24.42 15.18 5.20
C GLU A 298 23.89 16.36 4.38
N VAL A 299 22.98 16.10 3.45
CA VAL A 299 22.26 17.15 2.72
C VAL A 299 21.37 17.94 3.68
N ALA A 300 20.60 17.27 4.53
CA ALA A 300 19.75 17.93 5.53
C ALA A 300 20.57 18.80 6.49
N HIS A 301 21.69 18.29 7.02
CA HIS A 301 22.64 19.03 7.85
C HIS A 301 23.20 20.25 7.12
N GLY A 302 23.67 20.06 5.88
CA GLY A 302 24.25 21.14 5.09
C GLY A 302 23.27 22.27 4.77
N LEU A 303 21.99 21.93 4.57
CA LEU A 303 20.88 22.88 4.42
C LEU A 303 20.58 23.60 5.73
N ALA A 304 20.47 22.87 6.84
CA ALA A 304 20.21 23.43 8.16
C ALA A 304 21.21 24.53 8.52
N VAL A 305 22.51 24.25 8.40
CA VAL A 305 23.59 25.22 8.67
C VAL A 305 23.49 26.46 7.77
N ARG A 306 23.22 26.29 6.48
CA ARG A 306 23.11 27.40 5.51
C ARG A 306 21.87 28.26 5.72
N LEU A 307 20.80 27.67 6.25
CA LEU A 307 19.56 28.35 6.60
C LEU A 307 19.60 28.98 8.01
N GLY A 308 20.73 28.87 8.72
CA GLY A 308 20.89 29.41 10.07
C GLY A 308 20.16 28.62 11.16
N LEU A 309 19.83 27.35 10.90
CA LEU A 309 19.30 26.42 11.89
C LEU A 309 20.45 25.80 12.71
N ASP A 310 20.13 25.24 13.87
CA ASP A 310 21.10 24.54 14.72
C ASP A 310 21.60 23.26 14.03
N GLY A 311 22.82 23.29 13.49
CA GLY A 311 23.43 22.14 12.85
C GLY A 311 23.63 20.93 13.77
N ALA A 312 23.75 21.14 15.10
CA ALA A 312 23.90 20.03 16.04
C ALA A 312 22.64 19.17 16.13
N ALA A 313 21.45 19.76 15.97
CA ALA A 313 20.19 19.02 15.89
C ALA A 313 20.08 18.15 14.61
N PHE A 314 20.90 18.44 13.60
CA PHE A 314 20.95 17.69 12.34
C PHE A 314 22.27 16.94 12.17
N ASP A 315 22.96 16.55 13.25
CA ASP A 315 24.22 15.81 13.17
C ASP A 315 24.07 14.57 12.25
N PRO A 316 24.80 14.52 11.11
CA PRO A 316 24.64 13.44 10.13
C PRO A 316 25.39 12.16 10.53
N ALA A 317 26.06 12.12 11.69
CA ALA A 317 26.80 10.95 12.14
C ALA A 317 25.88 9.72 12.28
N PRO A 318 26.23 8.56 11.68
CA PRO A 318 25.39 7.34 11.75
C PRO A 318 25.03 6.91 13.17
N ALA A 319 25.93 7.13 14.14
CA ALA A 319 25.69 6.80 15.55
C ALA A 319 24.52 7.60 16.15
N ARG A 320 24.40 8.91 15.82
CA ARG A 320 23.30 9.75 16.30
C ARG A 320 21.97 9.37 15.67
N LEU A 321 21.97 9.03 14.39
CA LEU A 321 20.78 8.52 13.72
C LEU A 321 20.30 7.22 14.38
N ARG A 322 21.21 6.27 14.61
CA ARG A 322 20.87 5.00 15.27
C ARG A 322 20.30 5.23 16.66
N GLU A 323 20.89 6.14 17.44
CA GLU A 323 20.39 6.54 18.76
C GLU A 323 18.96 7.10 18.68
N ALA A 324 18.72 8.06 17.77
CA ALA A 324 17.40 8.67 17.56
C ALA A 324 16.35 7.65 17.08
N LEU A 325 16.73 6.72 16.19
CA LEU A 325 15.86 5.65 15.70
C LEU A 325 15.48 4.68 16.81
N LEU A 326 16.46 4.21 17.61
CA LEU A 326 16.22 3.28 18.71
C LEU A 326 15.38 3.92 19.83
N ALA A 327 15.59 5.20 20.12
CA ALA A 327 14.83 5.94 21.13
C ALA A 327 13.42 6.34 20.63
N GLY A 328 13.27 6.60 19.33
CA GLY A 328 12.07 7.18 18.73
C GLY A 328 10.98 6.18 18.32
N LEU A 329 11.25 4.87 18.38
CA LEU A 329 10.29 3.83 18.02
C LEU A 329 9.45 3.41 19.24
N SER A 330 8.14 3.26 19.03
CA SER A 330 7.20 2.81 20.07
C SER A 330 6.41 1.57 19.61
N PRO A 331 6.52 0.42 20.33
CA PRO A 331 7.43 0.17 21.45
C PRO A 331 8.91 0.15 21.01
N PRO A 332 9.87 0.33 21.95
CA PRO A 332 11.29 0.26 21.62
C PRO A 332 11.69 -1.04 20.95
N LEU A 333 12.62 -0.98 20.00
CA LEU A 333 13.15 -2.16 19.32
C LEU A 333 13.84 -3.10 20.31
N ARG A 334 13.54 -4.41 20.20
CA ARG A 334 14.24 -5.48 20.93
C ARG A 334 15.03 -6.32 19.95
N LEU A 335 16.35 -6.30 20.05
CA LEU A 335 17.22 -7.17 19.27
C LEU A 335 17.05 -8.63 19.73
N GLN A 336 16.79 -9.55 18.82
CA GLN A 336 16.64 -10.99 19.10
C GLN A 336 17.48 -11.81 18.13
N ARG A 337 18.09 -12.89 18.64
CA ARG A 337 19.01 -13.76 17.86
C ARG A 337 18.30 -14.83 17.03
N GLU A 338 17.09 -15.26 17.42
CA GLU A 338 16.34 -16.33 16.75
C GLU A 338 14.84 -16.00 16.72
N GLY A 339 14.11 -16.65 15.79
CA GLY A 339 12.79 -16.24 15.29
C GLY A 339 11.75 -15.77 16.31
N PHE A 340 10.87 -14.87 15.87
CA PHE A 340 9.86 -14.22 16.70
C PHE A 340 8.45 -14.45 16.13
N VAL A 341 7.46 -14.57 17.03
CA VAL A 341 6.04 -14.43 16.66
C VAL A 341 5.63 -13.04 17.09
N GLN A 342 5.55 -12.14 16.13
CA GLN A 342 5.36 -10.72 16.42
C GLN A 342 3.95 -10.38 16.88
N PHE A 343 2.96 -11.07 16.33
CA PHE A 343 1.56 -10.78 16.57
C PHE A 343 0.93 -11.96 17.31
N ARG A 344 1.08 -11.93 18.63
CA ARG A 344 0.19 -12.61 19.57
C ARG A 344 -0.60 -11.53 20.26
N ASP A 345 -1.90 -11.75 20.43
CA ASP A 345 -2.76 -10.82 21.18
C ASP A 345 -2.81 -9.40 20.59
N VAL A 346 -2.71 -9.27 19.26
CA VAL A 346 -2.92 -8.00 18.58
C VAL A 346 -4.39 -7.81 18.28
N TRP A 347 -4.89 -6.64 18.65
CA TRP A 347 -6.27 -6.25 18.51
C TRP A 347 -6.38 -5.05 17.56
N PRO A 348 -7.50 -4.92 16.82
CA PRO A 348 -7.87 -3.67 16.21
C PRO A 348 -7.86 -2.57 17.27
N ALA A 349 -7.14 -1.48 17.01
CA ALA A 349 -7.01 -0.37 17.95
C ALA A 349 -7.16 0.96 17.20
N HIS A 350 -7.66 1.96 17.91
CA HIS A 350 -7.86 3.29 17.39
C HIS A 350 -6.63 4.17 17.63
N ALA A 351 -6.39 5.12 16.73
CA ALA A 351 -5.33 6.12 16.90
C ALA A 351 -5.62 7.10 18.05
N ASP A 352 -6.89 7.22 18.48
CA ASP A 352 -7.34 8.08 19.57
C ASP A 352 -7.06 7.50 20.97
N GLY A 353 -6.51 6.28 21.07
CA GLY A 353 -6.17 5.64 22.34
C GLY A 353 -7.36 5.06 23.10
N GLY A 354 -8.54 4.93 22.46
CA GLY A 354 -9.69 4.23 23.03
C GLY A 354 -9.45 2.72 23.25
N GLU A 355 -10.43 2.05 23.87
CA GLU A 355 -10.39 0.59 24.02
C GLU A 355 -10.17 -0.11 22.65
N PRO A 356 -9.37 -1.19 22.59
CA PRO A 356 -9.12 -1.90 21.34
C PRO A 356 -10.41 -2.50 20.75
N ARG A 357 -10.99 -1.79 19.77
CA ARG A 357 -12.17 -2.21 19.03
C ARG A 357 -11.99 -1.97 17.54
N ALA A 358 -12.65 -2.79 16.73
CA ALA A 358 -12.82 -2.55 15.31
C ALA A 358 -14.08 -1.69 15.09
N ARG A 359 -13.95 -0.55 14.40
CA ARG A 359 -15.09 0.25 13.94
C ARG A 359 -15.41 -0.10 12.50
N LEU A 360 -16.57 -0.69 12.25
CA LEU A 360 -17.01 -1.04 10.89
C LEU A 360 -17.68 0.16 10.19
N VAL A 361 -18.24 1.07 10.98
CA VAL A 361 -18.83 2.34 10.53
C VAL A 361 -17.94 3.52 10.90
N ALA A 362 -17.91 4.54 10.05
CA ALA A 362 -17.19 5.78 10.32
C ALA A 362 -17.96 6.60 11.37
N THR A 363 -17.24 7.35 12.18
CA THR A 363 -17.85 8.22 13.20
C THR A 363 -18.53 9.43 12.55
N ASP A 364 -19.40 10.13 13.29
CA ASP A 364 -20.00 11.36 12.77
C ASP A 364 -18.95 12.44 12.47
N ALA A 365 -17.82 12.43 13.18
CA ALA A 365 -16.70 13.31 12.88
C ALA A 365 -16.05 12.98 11.54
N ASP A 366 -15.84 11.69 11.25
CA ASP A 366 -15.31 11.22 9.97
C ASP A 366 -16.26 11.59 8.82
N VAL A 367 -17.57 11.42 9.03
CA VAL A 367 -18.59 11.77 8.02
C VAL A 367 -18.60 13.28 7.76
N ARG A 368 -18.50 14.11 8.80
CA ARG A 368 -18.34 15.57 8.63
C ARG A 368 -17.04 15.94 7.92
N ALA A 369 -15.99 15.13 8.05
CA ALA A 369 -14.74 15.27 7.31
C ALA A 369 -14.80 14.71 5.87
N GLY A 370 -15.95 14.20 5.42
CA GLY A 370 -16.18 13.73 4.06
C GLY A 370 -16.01 12.22 3.85
N ALA A 371 -15.85 11.43 4.91
CA ALA A 371 -15.82 9.97 4.80
C ALA A 371 -17.22 9.38 4.63
N ASP A 372 -17.33 8.28 3.90
CA ASP A 372 -18.57 7.51 3.85
C ASP A 372 -18.81 6.81 5.20
N ARG A 373 -20.04 6.83 5.70
CA ARG A 373 -20.41 6.13 6.94
C ARG A 373 -20.13 4.63 6.84
N LEU A 374 -20.60 4.01 5.78
CA LEU A 374 -20.39 2.60 5.44
C LEU A 374 -19.46 2.47 4.23
N PRO A 375 -18.84 1.30 3.98
CA PRO A 375 -18.21 1.05 2.68
C PRO A 375 -19.22 1.17 1.54
N VAL A 376 -18.99 2.13 0.64
CA VAL A 376 -19.86 2.40 -0.51
C VAL A 376 -19.16 1.95 -1.79
N PHE A 377 -19.88 1.16 -2.59
CA PHE A 377 -19.50 0.89 -3.97
C PHE A 377 -20.00 2.02 -4.87
N ARG A 378 -19.08 2.63 -5.60
CA ARG A 378 -19.37 3.54 -6.69
C ARG A 378 -18.99 2.85 -7.98
N GLU A 379 -19.86 2.91 -8.98
CA GLU A 379 -19.51 2.37 -10.29
C GLU A 379 -18.22 3.06 -10.77
N ASN A 380 -17.32 2.27 -11.35
CA ASN A 380 -16.14 2.85 -11.97
C ASN A 380 -16.63 3.59 -13.20
N ASP A 381 -16.37 4.90 -13.25
CA ASP A 381 -16.59 5.71 -14.42
C ASP A 381 -15.59 5.17 -15.47
N GLN A 382 -15.98 4.16 -16.25
CA GLN A 382 -15.23 3.80 -17.45
C GLN A 382 -15.29 5.08 -18.29
N ASP A 383 -14.17 5.67 -18.68
CA ASP A 383 -14.12 6.84 -19.57
C ASP A 383 -14.59 6.45 -21.00
N GLY A 384 -15.73 5.76 -21.12
CA GLY A 384 -16.32 5.23 -22.35
C GLY A 384 -15.70 3.93 -22.88
N GLY A 385 -14.56 3.49 -22.34
CA GLY A 385 -13.80 2.35 -22.87
C GLY A 385 -14.36 0.97 -22.46
N PRO A 386 -14.24 -0.07 -23.31
CA PRO A 386 -14.65 -1.44 -22.98
C PRO A 386 -13.63 -2.22 -22.11
N LEU A 387 -12.45 -1.65 -21.84
CA LEU A 387 -11.35 -2.29 -21.12
C LEU A 387 -10.94 -1.48 -19.90
N THR A 388 -10.54 -2.17 -18.83
CA THR A 388 -9.97 -1.54 -17.64
C THR A 388 -8.46 -1.73 -17.64
N LEU A 389 -7.71 -0.62 -17.61
CA LEU A 389 -6.25 -0.64 -17.52
C LEU A 389 -5.79 -1.05 -16.12
N LEU A 390 -4.93 -2.06 -16.05
CA LEU A 390 -4.24 -2.46 -14.83
C LEU A 390 -2.74 -2.17 -14.96
N THR A 391 -2.16 -1.44 -14.00
CA THR A 391 -0.74 -1.09 -13.95
C THR A 391 -0.04 -1.72 -12.74
N PRO A 392 0.06 -3.07 -12.70
CA PRO A 392 0.64 -3.79 -11.56
C PRO A 392 2.17 -3.63 -11.50
N ALA A 393 2.75 -3.88 -10.32
CA ALA A 393 4.20 -3.97 -10.16
C ALA A 393 4.81 -5.12 -10.98
N THR A 394 6.09 -4.97 -11.34
CA THR A 394 6.89 -5.97 -12.06
C THR A 394 7.90 -6.63 -11.12
N ASN A 395 8.48 -7.76 -11.54
CA ASN A 395 9.56 -8.43 -10.82
C ASN A 395 10.95 -7.94 -11.24
N ARG A 396 11.03 -6.99 -12.18
CA ARG A 396 12.29 -6.42 -12.67
C ARG A 396 12.63 -5.10 -11.96
N THR A 397 11.61 -4.35 -11.54
CA THR A 397 11.79 -3.01 -10.96
C THR A 397 11.15 -2.88 -9.58
N VAL A 398 11.65 -1.93 -8.81
CA VAL A 398 10.97 -1.43 -7.60
C VAL A 398 10.46 -0.03 -7.92
N THR A 399 9.20 0.06 -8.33
CA THR A 399 8.64 1.27 -8.97
C THR A 399 9.45 1.65 -10.22
N SER A 400 10.16 2.79 -10.21
CA SER A 400 11.05 3.23 -11.30
C SER A 400 12.51 2.84 -11.13
N MET A 401 12.92 2.32 -9.96
CA MET A 401 14.31 1.89 -9.73
C MET A 401 14.64 0.62 -10.51
N PHE A 402 15.90 0.51 -10.94
CA PHE A 402 16.48 -0.57 -11.76
C PHE A 402 16.04 -0.60 -13.22
N ALA A 403 15.18 0.33 -13.66
CA ALA A 403 14.74 0.42 -15.04
C ALA A 403 15.86 0.82 -16.01
N GLU A 404 16.92 1.46 -15.52
CA GLU A 404 18.14 1.77 -16.27
C GLU A 404 19.01 0.54 -16.57
N TYR A 405 18.78 -0.57 -15.86
CA TYR A 405 19.53 -1.82 -16.03
C TYR A 405 18.71 -2.90 -16.76
N ASP A 406 17.50 -3.19 -16.29
CA ASP A 406 16.60 -4.19 -16.86
C ASP A 406 15.16 -3.65 -16.92
N PRO A 407 14.85 -2.75 -17.87
CA PRO A 407 13.52 -2.18 -17.97
C PRO A 407 12.49 -3.28 -18.27
N PRO A 408 11.27 -3.16 -17.73
CA PRO A 408 10.18 -4.01 -18.16
C PRO A 408 9.84 -3.70 -19.62
N ASP A 409 9.40 -4.72 -20.35
CA ASP A 409 8.99 -4.56 -21.73
C ASP A 409 7.80 -3.57 -21.78
N PRO A 410 7.83 -2.53 -22.63
CA PRO A 410 6.72 -1.58 -22.78
C PRO A 410 5.57 -2.25 -23.54
N ALA A 411 4.86 -3.12 -22.83
CA ALA A 411 3.83 -3.98 -23.40
C ALA A 411 2.57 -3.96 -22.55
N VAL A 412 1.43 -4.01 -23.22
CA VAL A 412 0.15 -4.36 -22.60
C VAL A 412 -0.14 -5.83 -22.78
N ARG A 413 -0.80 -6.43 -21.79
CA ARG A 413 -1.29 -7.81 -21.88
C ARG A 413 -2.80 -7.78 -22.05
N LEU A 414 -3.29 -8.38 -23.11
CA LEU A 414 -4.71 -8.51 -23.44
C LEU A 414 -5.13 -9.98 -23.37
N HIS A 415 -6.40 -10.23 -23.09
CA HIS A 415 -6.97 -11.56 -23.27
C HIS A 415 -6.98 -11.90 -24.77
N PRO A 416 -6.77 -13.17 -25.18
CA PRO A 416 -6.81 -13.54 -26.61
C PRO A 416 -8.09 -13.10 -27.33
N ASP A 417 -9.24 -13.22 -26.67
CA ASP A 417 -10.53 -12.79 -27.24
C ASP A 417 -10.60 -11.26 -27.43
N ASP A 418 -10.04 -10.50 -26.49
CA ASP A 418 -9.96 -9.03 -26.60
C ASP A 418 -9.01 -8.57 -27.70
N ALA A 419 -7.89 -9.29 -27.87
CA ALA A 419 -6.94 -9.04 -28.95
C ALA A 419 -7.57 -9.37 -30.32
N ALA A 420 -8.19 -10.55 -30.44
CA ALA A 420 -8.86 -10.99 -31.66
C ALA A 420 -10.00 -10.05 -32.08
N ALA A 421 -10.82 -9.60 -31.13
CA ALA A 421 -11.89 -8.62 -31.38
C ALA A 421 -11.37 -7.27 -31.92
N ARG A 422 -10.08 -6.98 -31.72
CA ARG A 422 -9.39 -5.77 -32.18
C ARG A 422 -8.44 -6.02 -33.36
N GLY A 423 -8.40 -7.26 -33.88
CA GLY A 423 -7.51 -7.64 -34.98
C GLY A 423 -6.02 -7.59 -34.61
N LEU A 424 -5.68 -7.75 -33.32
CA LEU A 424 -4.32 -7.68 -32.81
C LEU A 424 -3.72 -9.09 -32.66
N ALA A 425 -2.45 -9.23 -33.05
CA ALA A 425 -1.61 -10.39 -32.79
C ALA A 425 -0.55 -10.08 -31.72
N ASP A 426 0.07 -11.13 -31.18
CA ASP A 426 1.18 -10.98 -30.23
C ASP A 426 2.36 -10.26 -30.90
N GLY A 427 2.91 -9.25 -30.22
CA GLY A 427 4.00 -8.42 -30.72
C GLY A 427 3.58 -7.22 -31.58
N ASP A 428 2.30 -7.07 -31.89
CA ASP A 428 1.82 -5.88 -32.63
C ASP A 428 2.03 -4.60 -31.80
N PRO A 429 2.49 -3.50 -32.42
CA PRO A 429 2.50 -2.19 -31.77
C PRO A 429 1.06 -1.72 -31.57
N VAL A 430 0.78 -1.20 -30.38
CA VAL A 430 -0.55 -0.70 -30.00
C VAL A 430 -0.43 0.67 -29.37
N VAL A 431 -1.50 1.45 -29.49
CA VAL A 431 -1.69 2.69 -28.74
C VAL A 431 -2.79 2.45 -27.71
N VAL A 432 -2.52 2.82 -26.46
CA VAL A 432 -3.51 2.74 -25.37
C VAL A 432 -4.03 4.13 -25.12
N SER A 433 -5.35 4.32 -25.23
CA SER A 433 -5.99 5.62 -25.05
C SER A 433 -7.22 5.57 -24.15
N ASP A 434 -7.42 6.62 -23.36
CA ASP A 434 -8.67 6.92 -22.65
C ASP A 434 -9.52 7.99 -23.40
N GLY A 435 -9.14 8.33 -24.64
CA GLY A 435 -9.75 9.37 -25.47
C GLY A 435 -9.25 10.80 -25.17
N ARG A 436 -8.45 10.98 -24.11
CA ARG A 436 -7.82 12.27 -23.74
C ARG A 436 -6.29 12.19 -23.71
N HIS A 437 -5.76 11.02 -23.43
CA HIS A 437 -4.35 10.71 -23.31
C HIS A 437 -4.04 9.45 -24.11
N GLU A 438 -2.81 9.32 -24.58
CA GLU A 438 -2.33 8.18 -25.37
C GLU A 438 -0.92 7.79 -24.89
N VAL A 439 -0.66 6.48 -24.87
CA VAL A 439 0.67 5.89 -24.63
C VAL A 439 0.96 4.87 -25.71
#